data_AF-A0A5S4VW65-F1
#
_entry.id   AF-A0A5S4VW65-F1
#
_cell.length_a   1.000
_cell.length_b   1.000
_cell.length_c   1.000
_cell.angle_alpha   90.00
_cell.angle_beta   90.00
_cell.angle_gamma   90.00
#
_symmetry.space_group_name_H-M   'P 1'
#
loop_
_entity.id
_entity.type
_entity.pdbx_description
1 polymer ?
#
loop_
_entity_poly.entity_id
_entity_poly.type
_entity_poly.pdbx_seq_one_letter_code
_entity_poly.pdbx_strand_id
1 'polypeptide(L)'
;MLDMENMIRGLLPPFGLKVGEISVGRFDARVREIVAGKRELEAIVAPLLDARSAMRLQLAKLHRLALVAARSNSAVLRMMTVPGVGALVALTFRATIDNPVRFKKSTNVGAHVG
;
A
#
# COMPACT_ATOMS: atom_id res chain seq x y z
N MET A 1 0.80 3.42 5.57
CA MET A 1 -0.50 4.13 5.46
C MET A 1 -1.26 4.11 6.77
N LEU A 2 -1.42 2.91 7.38
CA LEU A 2 -2.01 2.77 8.71
C LEU A 2 -1.28 3.62 9.76
N ASP A 3 0.05 3.69 9.71
CA ASP A 3 0.84 4.46 10.68
C ASP A 3 0.52 5.97 10.63
N MET A 4 0.39 6.55 9.44
CA MET A 4 -0.04 7.95 9.31
C MET A 4 -1.47 8.17 9.81
N GLU A 5 -2.38 7.24 9.54
CA GLU A 5 -3.75 7.32 10.07
C GLU A 5 -3.76 7.23 11.60
N ASN A 6 -2.96 6.33 12.17
CA ASN A 6 -2.83 6.17 13.61
C ASN A 6 -2.21 7.41 14.25
N MET A 7 -1.19 8.00 13.62
CA MET A 7 -0.60 9.25 14.05
C MET A 7 -1.64 10.38 14.07
N ILE A 8 -2.41 10.55 13.00
CA ILE A 8 -3.48 11.56 12.92
C ILE A 8 -4.57 11.30 13.97
N ARG A 9 -4.98 10.04 14.15
CA ARG A 9 -5.94 9.64 15.21
C ARG A 9 -5.41 9.97 16.60
N GLY A 10 -4.09 9.84 16.82
CA GLY A 10 -3.44 10.13 18.10
C GLY A 10 -3.38 11.62 18.47
N LEU A 11 -3.52 12.53 17.48
CA LEU A 11 -3.49 13.98 17.73
C LEU A 11 -4.81 14.55 18.27
N LEU A 12 -5.91 13.83 18.12
CA LEU A 12 -7.26 14.33 18.41
C LEU A 12 -7.73 14.17 19.88
N PRO A 13 -7.36 13.10 20.64
CA PRO A 13 -7.84 12.88 22.00
C PRO A 13 -7.58 14.03 22.99
N PRO A 14 -6.44 14.74 22.97
CA PRO A 14 -6.22 15.89 23.87
C PRO A 14 -7.25 17.01 23.73
N PHE A 15 -7.93 17.08 22.58
CA PHE A 15 -8.97 18.07 22.28
C PHE A 15 -10.39 17.51 22.47
N GLY A 16 -10.53 16.32 23.07
CA GLY A 16 -11.82 15.64 23.24
C GLY A 16 -12.42 15.07 21.96
N LEU A 17 -11.63 14.95 20.89
CA LEU A 17 -12.09 14.53 19.57
C LEU A 17 -11.67 13.09 19.26
N LYS A 18 -12.54 12.35 18.55
CA LYS A 18 -12.27 10.97 18.12
C LYS A 18 -12.82 10.72 16.72
N VAL A 19 -12.02 10.06 15.87
CA VAL A 19 -12.42 9.73 14.49
C VAL A 19 -13.51 8.65 14.43
N GLY A 20 -13.45 7.67 15.33
CA GLY A 20 -14.29 6.47 15.29
C GLY A 20 -13.89 5.48 14.20
N GLU A 21 -14.68 4.42 14.05
CA GLU A 21 -14.53 3.49 12.94
C GLU A 21 -14.95 4.15 11.64
N ILE A 22 -14.09 4.09 10.63
CA ILE A 22 -14.36 4.68 9.32
C ILE A 22 -13.59 3.91 8.25
N SER A 23 -14.16 3.84 7.06
CA SER A 23 -13.46 3.27 5.92
C SER A 23 -12.26 4.12 5.54
N VAL A 24 -11.21 3.47 5.03
CA VAL A 24 -9.96 4.11 4.60
C VAL A 24 -10.19 5.24 3.59
N GLY A 25 -11.22 5.10 2.74
CA GLY A 25 -11.58 6.10 1.73
C GLY A 25 -12.27 7.35 2.29
N ARG A 26 -12.95 7.25 3.43
CA ARG A 26 -13.65 8.37 4.09
C ARG A 26 -12.82 9.04 5.19
N PHE A 27 -11.68 8.47 5.56
CA PHE A 27 -10.84 8.96 6.66
C PHE A 27 -10.52 10.45 6.56
N ASP A 28 -10.04 10.91 5.40
CA ASP A 28 -9.66 12.31 5.18
C ASP A 28 -10.83 13.28 5.39
N ALA A 29 -11.97 12.99 4.77
CA ALA A 29 -13.17 13.81 4.91
C ALA A 29 -13.63 13.86 6.36
N ARG A 30 -13.69 12.69 7.02
CA ARG A 30 -14.12 12.58 8.42
C ARG A 30 -13.22 13.37 9.37
N VAL A 31 -11.90 13.32 9.16
CA VAL A 31 -10.96 14.09 9.99
C VAL A 31 -11.16 15.58 9.78
N ARG A 32 -11.31 16.05 8.53
CA ARG A 32 -11.61 17.47 8.24
C ARG A 32 -12.91 17.95 8.90
N GLU A 33 -13.96 17.14 8.88
CA GLU A 33 -15.23 17.44 9.58
C GLU A 33 -15.04 17.62 11.10
N ILE A 34 -14.26 16.74 11.73
CA ILE A 34 -14.07 16.74 13.20
C ILE A 34 -13.28 17.96 13.68
N VAL A 35 -12.30 18.39 12.90
CA VAL A 35 -11.46 19.54 13.24
C VAL A 35 -12.06 20.88 12.80
N ALA A 36 -13.12 20.86 11.99
CA ALA A 36 -13.78 22.06 11.48
C ALA A 36 -14.13 23.05 12.60
N GLY A 37 -13.84 24.33 12.35
CA GLY A 37 -14.02 25.44 13.28
C GLY A 37 -12.89 25.58 14.30
N LYS A 38 -11.89 24.69 14.33
CA LYS A 38 -10.75 24.72 15.26
C LYS A 38 -9.48 25.09 14.50
N ARG A 39 -9.29 26.39 14.25
CA ARG A 39 -8.23 26.94 13.36
C ARG A 39 -6.83 26.35 13.58
N GLU A 40 -6.39 26.24 14.83
CA GLU A 40 -5.06 25.66 15.15
C GLU A 40 -4.97 24.19 14.77
N LEU A 41 -6.01 23.42 15.07
CA LEU A 41 -6.07 21.99 14.79
C LEU A 41 -6.18 21.71 13.29
N GLU A 42 -6.95 22.52 12.57
CA GLU A 42 -7.01 22.51 11.10
C GLU A 42 -5.62 22.75 10.49
N ALA A 43 -4.89 23.76 10.97
CA ALA A 43 -3.56 24.10 10.47
C ALA A 43 -2.54 22.97 10.69
N ILE A 44 -2.67 22.20 11.78
CA ILE A 44 -1.80 21.04 12.08
C ILE A 44 -2.21 19.82 11.24
N VAL A 45 -3.50 19.54 11.14
CA VAL A 45 -4.01 18.28 10.56
C VAL A 45 -4.08 18.32 9.03
N ALA A 46 -4.37 19.48 8.43
CA ALA A 46 -4.43 19.64 6.98
C ALA A 46 -3.17 19.13 6.25
N PRO A 47 -1.93 19.55 6.60
CA PRO A 47 -0.73 19.08 5.90
C PRO A 47 -0.49 17.59 6.07
N LEU A 48 -0.90 17.00 7.21
CA LEU A 48 -0.79 15.54 7.42
C LEU A 48 -1.75 14.76 6.52
N LEU A 49 -2.96 15.27 6.33
CA LEU A 49 -3.94 14.68 5.39
C LEU A 49 -3.47 14.82 3.94
N ASP A 50 -2.86 15.95 3.59
CA ASP A 50 -2.32 16.17 2.24
C ASP A 50 -1.15 15.22 1.95
N ALA A 51 -0.22 15.06 2.90
CA ALA A 51 0.86 14.08 2.81
C ALA A 51 0.31 12.65 2.67
N ARG A 52 -0.67 12.28 3.48
CA ARG A 52 -1.35 10.98 3.40
C ARG A 52 -1.95 10.76 2.00
N SER A 53 -2.67 11.75 1.49
CA SER A 53 -3.31 11.70 0.17
C SER A 53 -2.29 11.58 -0.97
N ALA A 54 -1.18 12.33 -0.90
CA ALA A 54 -0.09 12.23 -1.86
C ALA A 54 0.53 10.82 -1.87
N MET A 55 0.81 10.24 -0.70
CA MET A 55 1.35 8.87 -0.62
C MET A 55 0.37 7.83 -1.18
N ARG A 56 -0.94 7.96 -0.91
CA ARG A 56 -1.96 7.06 -1.50
C ARG A 56 -1.95 7.12 -3.02
N LEU A 57 -1.87 8.33 -3.56
CA LEU A 57 -1.81 8.55 -5.01
C LEU A 57 -0.57 7.86 -5.60
N GLN A 58 0.60 8.03 -4.99
CA GLN A 58 1.83 7.41 -5.49
C GLN A 58 1.81 5.88 -5.35
N LEU A 59 1.28 5.34 -4.25
CA LEU A 59 1.10 3.91 -4.09
C LEU A 59 0.18 3.32 -5.18
N ALA A 60 -0.93 3.99 -5.49
CA ALA A 60 -1.83 3.57 -6.56
C ALA A 60 -1.15 3.59 -7.94
N LYS A 61 -0.34 4.62 -8.22
CA LYS A 61 0.47 4.70 -9.44
C LYS A 61 1.48 3.55 -9.52
N LEU A 62 2.21 3.28 -8.45
CA LEU A 62 3.20 2.19 -8.41
C LEU A 62 2.53 0.82 -8.60
N HIS A 63 1.39 0.59 -7.94
CA HIS A 63 0.60 -0.63 -8.13
C HIS A 63 0.16 -0.79 -9.59
N ARG A 64 -0.28 0.30 -10.25
CA ARG A 64 -0.63 0.27 -11.68
C ARG A 64 0.58 -0.09 -12.55
N LEU A 65 1.77 0.44 -12.27
CA LEU A 65 3.00 0.08 -12.98
C LEU A 65 3.32 -1.41 -12.81
N ALA A 66 3.16 -1.96 -11.59
CA ALA A 66 3.32 -3.39 -11.36
C ALA A 66 2.32 -4.23 -12.18
N LEU A 67 1.04 -3.83 -12.26
CA LEU A 67 0.07 -4.54 -13.09
C LEU A 67 0.42 -4.50 -14.58
N VAL A 68 0.94 -3.36 -15.08
CA VAL A 68 1.40 -3.24 -16.48
C VAL A 68 2.59 -4.16 -16.73
N ALA A 69 3.59 -4.16 -15.84
CA ALA A 69 4.76 -5.03 -15.94
C ALA A 69 4.40 -6.53 -15.85
N ALA A 70 3.40 -6.89 -15.04
CA ALA A 70 2.92 -8.26 -14.97
C ALA A 70 2.26 -8.71 -16.28
N ARG A 71 1.44 -7.84 -16.89
CA ARG A 71 0.74 -8.14 -18.16
C ARG A 71 1.67 -8.31 -19.35
N SER A 72 2.85 -7.71 -19.34
CA SER A 72 3.83 -7.86 -20.43
C SER A 72 4.70 -9.11 -20.30
N ASN A 73 4.54 -9.93 -19.25
CA ASN A 73 5.39 -11.10 -18.99
C ASN A 73 4.57 -12.39 -18.91
N SER A 74 4.74 -13.26 -19.90
CA SER A 74 3.98 -14.52 -20.03
C SER A 74 4.19 -15.51 -18.87
N ALA A 75 5.39 -15.54 -18.27
CA ALA A 75 5.62 -16.40 -17.12
C ALA A 75 4.98 -15.85 -15.84
N VAL A 76 4.95 -14.52 -15.68
CA VAL A 76 4.23 -13.87 -14.57
C VAL A 76 2.74 -14.14 -14.68
N LEU A 77 2.16 -13.98 -15.87
CA LEU A 77 0.76 -14.34 -16.13
C LEU A 77 0.46 -15.81 -15.82
N ARG A 78 1.36 -16.73 -16.20
CA ARG A 78 1.24 -18.15 -15.87
C ARG A 78 1.27 -18.41 -14.36
N MET A 79 2.15 -17.73 -13.62
CA MET A 79 2.19 -17.87 -12.16
C MET A 79 0.90 -17.37 -11.52
N MET A 80 0.30 -16.30 -12.05
CA MET A 80 -0.94 -15.73 -11.54
C MET A 80 -2.18 -16.62 -11.74
N THR A 81 -2.10 -17.73 -12.49
CA THR A 81 -3.19 -18.70 -12.57
C THR A 81 -3.27 -19.60 -11.33
N VAL A 82 -2.22 -19.58 -10.49
CA VAL A 82 -2.21 -20.30 -9.21
C VAL A 82 -3.07 -19.54 -8.20
N PRO A 83 -4.02 -20.20 -7.50
CA PRO A 83 -4.83 -19.55 -6.47
C PRO A 83 -3.96 -18.85 -5.41
N GLY A 84 -4.26 -17.59 -5.13
CA GLY A 84 -3.51 -16.76 -4.18
C GLY A 84 -2.28 -16.05 -4.75
N VAL A 85 -1.88 -16.31 -6.00
CA VAL A 85 -0.73 -15.65 -6.64
C VAL A 85 -1.18 -14.44 -7.44
N GLY A 86 -0.95 -13.24 -6.88
CA GLY A 86 -1.20 -11.96 -7.55
C GLY A 86 0.01 -11.43 -8.33
N ALA A 87 -0.19 -10.31 -9.04
CA ALA A 87 0.86 -9.67 -9.85
C ALA A 87 2.13 -9.33 -9.07
N LEU A 88 1.99 -8.78 -7.85
CA LEU A 88 3.15 -8.44 -7.01
C LEU A 88 3.93 -9.70 -6.61
N VAL A 89 3.24 -10.75 -6.14
CA VAL A 89 3.88 -12.01 -5.73
C VAL A 89 4.62 -12.65 -6.92
N ALA A 90 3.96 -12.72 -8.07
CA ALA A 90 4.54 -13.30 -9.28
C ALA A 90 5.72 -12.48 -9.83
N LEU A 91 5.64 -11.14 -9.80
CA LEU A 91 6.75 -10.26 -10.19
C LEU A 91 7.93 -10.36 -9.23
N THR A 92 7.68 -10.39 -7.92
CA THR A 92 8.74 -10.59 -6.91
C THR A 92 9.44 -11.92 -7.14
N PHE A 93 8.68 -13.01 -7.31
CA PHE A 93 9.28 -14.32 -7.60
C PHE A 93 10.11 -14.30 -8.90
N ARG A 94 9.59 -13.66 -9.96
CA ARG A 94 10.32 -13.50 -11.23
C ARG A 94 11.60 -12.67 -11.07
N ALA A 95 11.59 -11.65 -10.23
CA ALA A 95 12.76 -10.82 -9.95
C ALA A 95 13.81 -11.58 -9.10
N THR A 96 13.36 -12.40 -8.15
CA THR A 96 14.24 -13.28 -7.35
C THR A 96 14.87 -14.39 -8.22
N ILE A 97 14.09 -14.96 -9.13
CA ILE A 97 14.50 -16.01 -10.08
C ILE A 97 14.66 -15.40 -11.47
N ASP A 98 15.59 -14.46 -11.59
CA ASP A 98 15.88 -13.70 -12.81
C ASP A 98 16.40 -14.58 -13.97
N ASN A 99 17.30 -15.52 -13.67
CA ASN A 99 17.78 -16.54 -14.61
C ASN A 99 17.34 -17.94 -14.15
N PRO A 100 16.21 -18.49 -14.63
CA PRO A 100 15.73 -19.80 -14.22
C PRO A 100 16.63 -20.95 -14.69
N VAL A 101 17.41 -20.77 -15.76
CA VAL A 101 18.30 -21.80 -16.33
C VAL A 101 19.47 -22.12 -15.39
N ARG A 102 19.80 -21.24 -14.43
CA ARG A 102 20.84 -21.49 -13.42
C ARG A 102 20.49 -22.67 -12.50
N PHE A 103 19.20 -23.01 -12.38
CA PHE A 103 18.74 -24.09 -11.52
C PHE A 103 18.60 -25.38 -12.32
N LYS A 104 19.49 -26.35 -12.07
CA LYS A 104 19.41 -27.69 -12.68
C LYS A 104 18.13 -28.47 -12.30
N LYS A 105 17.58 -28.19 -11.11
CA LYS A 105 16.36 -28.82 -10.59
C LYS A 105 15.47 -27.75 -9.95
N SER A 106 14.15 -27.87 -10.09
CA SER A 106 13.19 -26.95 -9.49
C SER A 106 13.27 -26.91 -7.95
N THR A 107 13.60 -28.05 -7.32
CA THR A 107 13.80 -28.15 -5.87
C THR A 107 14.89 -27.23 -5.34
N ASN A 108 15.88 -26.87 -6.17
CA ASN A 108 16.96 -25.99 -5.78
C ASN A 108 16.52 -24.52 -5.66
N VAL A 109 15.36 -24.17 -6.24
CA VAL A 109 14.78 -22.83 -6.09
C VAL A 109 14.33 -22.61 -4.65
N GLY A 110 13.72 -23.63 -4.02
CA GLY A 110 13.32 -23.55 -2.61
C GLY A 110 14.51 -23.28 -1.68
N ALA A 111 15.61 -24.03 -1.84
CA ALA A 111 16.84 -23.83 -1.08
C ALA A 111 17.47 -22.43 -1.29
N HIS A 112 17.19 -21.74 -2.40
CA HIS A 112 17.71 -20.41 -2.67
C HIS A 112 16.92 -19.30 -1.97
N VAL A 113 15.61 -19.49 -1.76
CA VAL A 113 14.73 -18.48 -1.19
C VAL A 113 14.58 -18.57 0.33
N GLY A 114 15.04 -19.67 0.94
CA GLY A 114 14.95 -19.93 2.37
C GLY A 114 13.82 -20.88 2.72
#